data_AF-A0A351YZ71-F1
#
_entry.id   AF-A0A351YZ71-F1
#
_cell.length_a   1.000
_cell.length_b   1.000
_cell.length_c   1.000
_cell.angle_alpha   90.00
_cell.angle_beta   90.00
_cell.angle_gamma   90.00
#
_symmetry.space_group_name_H-M   'P 1'
#
loop_
_entity.id
_entity.type
_entity.pdbx_description
1 polymer ?
#
loop_
_entity_poly.entity_id
_entity_poly.type
_entity_poly.pdbx_seq_one_letter_code
_entity_poly.pdbx_strand_id
1 'polypeptide(L)'
;MELAGSTNAGKAESSSQGSTANALAEDASAAEGTDSLDTDIAEAAEAAEAAEAAEAAEAAQPVNASSEILPPQGFDPFANHRSKVGTTCYTFPIFRIFGFSKDGKMAYSLEEDVDGRGGTIIQYIIQDLVTDKILWTTKDDTENWTAEQDSMATLTTFLISLNNKKAELKNAMQKYGIIQADSEFLQFPTKDGYSCTANVQDKTKDGEDDWLGKIDYQIRVKNPAGKSKTVASTKDVQAYQVVVCGYFKNPYENRLAIIYGEEKYVFEGTGISYHVAGCDLSEESFN
;
A
#
# COMPACT_ATOMS: atom_id res chain seq x y z
N MET A 1 64.41 13.04 -4.85
CA MET A 1 64.71 13.87 -3.69
C MET A 1 63.45 13.87 -2.84
N GLU A 2 63.57 13.36 -1.61
CA GLU A 2 62.65 13.43 -0.45
C GLU A 2 61.20 12.91 -0.64
N LEU A 3 60.78 11.76 -0.09
CA LEU A 3 60.58 11.33 1.32
C LEU A 3 59.38 11.99 2.04
N ALA A 4 58.34 11.15 2.21
CA ALA A 4 57.67 10.77 3.47
C ALA A 4 56.89 11.80 4.35
N GLY A 5 55.76 11.29 4.89
CA GLY A 5 55.03 11.78 6.08
C GLY A 5 53.51 11.82 5.83
N SER A 6 52.64 10.87 6.20
CA SER A 6 52.31 10.21 7.49
C SER A 6 51.74 11.13 8.58
N THR A 7 50.42 11.01 8.84
CA THR A 7 49.67 10.85 10.13
C THR A 7 48.16 11.07 9.82
N ASN A 8 47.19 10.14 10.02
CA ASN A 8 46.60 9.52 11.23
C ASN A 8 46.17 10.56 12.30
N ALA A 9 45.02 10.56 12.97
CA ALA A 9 43.88 9.67 13.18
C ALA A 9 42.76 10.49 13.86
N GLY A 10 41.52 10.00 13.91
CA GLY A 10 40.51 10.55 14.83
C GLY A 10 39.05 10.20 14.54
N LYS A 11 38.70 8.91 14.66
CA LYS A 11 37.31 8.42 14.73
C LYS A 11 37.20 7.58 16.00
N ALA A 12 36.22 7.84 16.86
CA ALA A 12 35.52 6.84 17.69
C ALA A 12 34.44 7.49 18.56
N GLU A 13 33.19 7.16 18.24
CA GLU A 13 32.07 7.10 19.18
C GLU A 13 32.27 5.93 20.16
N SER A 14 31.62 5.95 21.34
CA SER A 14 30.76 4.83 21.78
C SER A 14 30.13 5.04 23.17
N SER A 15 28.87 4.58 23.23
CA SER A 15 28.15 3.88 24.32
C SER A 15 28.09 4.50 25.72
N SER A 16 26.92 4.88 26.25
CA SER A 16 25.76 4.04 26.66
C SER A 16 26.07 3.05 27.80
N GLN A 17 25.65 3.44 29.02
CA GLN A 17 25.44 2.54 30.14
C GLN A 17 24.13 2.93 30.81
N GLY A 18 23.13 2.05 30.72
CA GLY A 18 21.84 2.15 31.42
C GLY A 18 21.47 0.76 31.90
N SER A 19 21.75 0.50 33.17
CA SER A 19 21.66 -0.78 33.86
C SER A 19 20.22 -1.22 34.11
N THR A 20 19.96 -2.49 33.85
CA THR A 20 18.84 -3.30 34.35
C THR A 20 18.90 -3.47 35.87
N ALA A 21 17.74 -3.50 36.53
CA ALA A 21 17.49 -4.35 37.70
C ALA A 21 15.98 -4.59 37.88
N ASN A 22 15.63 -5.85 37.95
CA ASN A 22 14.30 -6.40 38.15
C ASN A 22 14.25 -7.10 39.51
N ALA A 23 13.04 -7.25 40.05
CA ALA A 23 12.61 -8.12 41.16
C ALA A 23 12.95 -7.70 42.61
N LEU A 24 11.91 -7.57 43.45
CA LEU A 24 11.55 -8.59 44.46
C LEU A 24 10.18 -8.27 45.09
N ALA A 25 9.50 -9.35 45.46
CA ALA A 25 8.14 -9.46 45.96
C ALA A 25 8.08 -9.43 47.51
N GLU A 26 6.87 -9.72 48.03
CA GLU A 26 6.49 -10.01 49.44
C GLU A 26 6.19 -8.79 50.32
N ASP A 27 5.17 -8.72 51.18
CA ASP A 27 4.04 -9.58 51.58
C ASP A 27 3.19 -8.72 52.59
N ALA A 28 2.06 -9.26 53.06
CA ALA A 28 1.31 -8.92 54.28
C ALA A 28 -0.01 -8.11 54.14
N SER A 29 -1.07 -8.90 53.92
CA SER A 29 -2.18 -9.16 54.84
C SER A 29 -2.90 -8.03 55.62
N ALA A 30 -4.24 -8.18 55.59
CA ALA A 30 -5.24 -7.91 56.62
C ALA A 30 -5.88 -6.51 56.68
N ALA A 31 -7.18 -6.46 56.36
CA ALA A 31 -8.23 -6.26 57.37
C ALA A 31 -9.63 -6.41 56.74
N GLU A 32 -10.50 -7.10 57.49
CA GLU A 32 -11.93 -7.28 57.26
C GLU A 32 -12.71 -5.97 57.43
N GLY A 33 -13.91 -5.89 56.83
CA GLY A 33 -15.00 -5.14 57.45
C GLY A 33 -16.02 -4.49 56.52
N THR A 34 -17.25 -4.99 56.60
CA THR A 34 -18.55 -4.32 56.39
C THR A 34 -18.98 -4.10 54.93
N ASP A 35 -19.93 -4.87 54.40
CA ASP A 35 -21.39 -4.76 54.60
C ASP A 35 -21.99 -3.58 53.83
N SER A 36 -22.54 -3.85 52.64
CA SER A 36 -23.77 -3.21 52.18
C SER A 36 -24.34 -3.94 50.96
N LEU A 37 -25.61 -4.28 51.10
CA LEU A 37 -26.56 -4.68 50.07
C LEU A 37 -26.64 -3.61 48.96
N ASP A 38 -26.97 -4.08 47.76
CA ASP A 38 -27.44 -3.35 46.57
C ASP A 38 -26.49 -3.41 45.35
N THR A 39 -26.48 -4.55 44.65
CA THR A 39 -26.23 -4.56 43.19
C THR A 39 -26.78 -5.79 42.45
N ASP A 40 -27.90 -6.36 42.91
CA ASP A 40 -28.70 -7.28 42.08
C ASP A 40 -29.65 -6.44 41.22
N ILE A 41 -29.19 -6.00 40.04
CA ILE A 41 -29.88 -5.61 38.78
C ILE A 41 -28.87 -4.75 37.98
N ALA A 42 -27.81 -5.39 37.49
CA ALA A 42 -26.92 -4.82 36.47
C ALA A 42 -26.13 -5.90 35.71
N GLU A 43 -25.95 -7.07 36.31
CA GLU A 43 -25.07 -8.13 35.77
C GLU A 43 -25.79 -9.20 34.92
N ALA A 44 -27.05 -8.97 34.54
CA ALA A 44 -27.81 -9.86 33.66
C ALA A 44 -28.12 -9.26 32.27
N ALA A 45 -27.78 -7.99 32.04
CA ALA A 45 -27.93 -7.33 30.73
C ALA A 45 -26.63 -7.34 29.91
N GLU A 46 -25.47 -7.35 30.57
CA GLU A 46 -24.16 -7.30 29.90
C GLU A 46 -23.70 -8.67 29.34
N ALA A 47 -24.27 -9.77 29.83
CA ALA A 47 -24.01 -11.12 29.32
C ALA A 47 -24.89 -11.52 28.11
N ALA A 48 -25.98 -10.80 27.84
CA ALA A 48 -26.84 -11.05 26.68
C ALA A 48 -26.39 -10.25 25.44
N GLU A 49 -25.82 -9.06 25.64
CA GLU A 49 -25.32 -8.20 24.55
C GLU A 49 -23.98 -8.72 23.97
N ALA A 50 -23.19 -9.45 24.75
CA ALA A 50 -21.97 -10.12 24.29
C ALA A 50 -22.23 -11.42 23.50
N ALA A 51 -23.37 -12.09 23.72
CA ALA A 51 -23.74 -13.31 23.00
C ALA A 51 -24.39 -12.99 21.64
N GLU A 52 -25.18 -11.93 21.56
CA GLU A 52 -25.82 -11.50 20.30
C GLU A 52 -24.80 -10.85 19.32
N ALA A 53 -23.71 -10.27 19.83
CA ALA A 53 -22.59 -9.79 19.02
C ALA A 53 -21.68 -10.92 18.49
N ALA A 54 -21.62 -12.07 19.17
CA ALA A 54 -20.85 -13.23 18.73
C ALA A 54 -21.63 -14.09 17.71
N GLU A 55 -22.95 -14.20 17.86
CA GLU A 55 -23.80 -14.99 16.95
C GLU A 55 -24.10 -14.24 15.63
N ALA A 56 -24.05 -12.90 15.61
CA ALA A 56 -24.13 -12.11 14.39
C ALA A 56 -22.83 -12.10 13.56
N ALA A 57 -21.68 -12.48 14.14
CA ALA A 57 -20.40 -12.57 13.43
C ALA A 57 -20.18 -13.93 12.74
N GLU A 58 -20.96 -14.96 13.09
CA GLU A 58 -20.83 -16.31 12.53
C GLU A 58 -21.78 -16.57 11.33
N ALA A 59 -22.73 -15.67 11.06
CA ALA A 59 -23.78 -15.86 10.04
C ALA A 59 -23.51 -15.19 8.67
N ALA A 60 -22.27 -14.87 8.33
CA ALA A 60 -21.92 -14.36 7.00
C ALA A 60 -20.64 -14.99 6.44
N GLN A 61 -20.55 -16.31 6.44
CA GLN A 61 -19.58 -16.97 5.56
C GLN A 61 -20.04 -16.79 4.10
N PRO A 62 -19.29 -16.09 3.24
CA PRO A 62 -19.68 -15.92 1.84
C PRO A 62 -19.62 -17.27 1.13
N VAL A 63 -20.81 -17.80 0.85
CA VAL A 63 -21.04 -18.99 0.03
C VAL A 63 -20.70 -18.62 -1.43
N ASN A 64 -19.45 -18.92 -1.82
CA ASN A 64 -18.86 -18.93 -3.18
C ASN A 64 -17.51 -18.20 -3.30
N ALA A 65 -16.57 -18.46 -2.37
CA ALA A 65 -15.17 -18.30 -2.72
C ALA A 65 -14.72 -19.57 -3.48
N SER A 66 -14.49 -19.47 -4.78
CA SER A 66 -13.70 -20.46 -5.51
C SER A 66 -12.46 -20.79 -4.65
N SER A 67 -12.16 -22.07 -4.45
CA SER A 67 -11.07 -22.49 -3.57
C SER A 67 -9.69 -22.03 -4.06
N GLU A 68 -9.60 -21.58 -5.30
CA GLU A 68 -8.39 -21.24 -6.02
C GLU A 68 -8.37 -19.75 -6.43
N ILE A 69 -7.30 -19.05 -6.04
CA ILE A 69 -6.95 -17.72 -6.57
C ILE A 69 -6.38 -17.92 -7.97
N LEU A 70 -7.04 -17.36 -8.98
CA LEU A 70 -6.54 -17.34 -10.35
C LEU A 70 -5.47 -16.25 -10.49
N PRO A 71 -4.39 -16.46 -11.27
CA PRO A 71 -3.39 -15.43 -11.49
C PRO A 71 -3.97 -14.30 -12.35
N PRO A 72 -4.00 -13.05 -11.86
CA PRO A 72 -4.41 -11.90 -12.67
C PRO A 72 -3.37 -11.57 -13.75
N GLN A 73 -3.83 -10.91 -14.81
CA GLN A 73 -2.95 -10.36 -15.84
C GLN A 73 -2.18 -9.14 -15.29
N GLY A 74 -0.88 -9.10 -15.58
CA GLY A 74 -0.04 -7.94 -15.30
C GLY A 74 -0.11 -6.92 -16.41
N PHE A 75 0.04 -5.66 -16.05
CA PHE A 75 0.17 -4.57 -17.01
C PHE A 75 1.08 -3.48 -16.43
N ASP A 76 1.62 -2.66 -17.32
CA ASP A 76 2.40 -1.48 -16.97
C ASP A 76 1.50 -0.23 -17.14
N PRO A 77 1.08 0.42 -16.03
CA PRO A 77 0.27 1.64 -16.08
C PRO A 77 0.93 2.80 -16.85
N PHE A 78 2.26 2.81 -17.00
CA PHE A 78 3.04 3.91 -17.58
C PHE A 78 3.49 3.64 -19.03
N ALA A 79 3.15 2.48 -19.61
CA ALA A 79 3.63 2.06 -20.94
C ALA A 79 3.39 3.08 -22.07
N ASN A 80 2.42 3.99 -21.90
CA ASN A 80 2.07 5.01 -22.89
C ASN A 80 2.55 6.43 -22.54
N HIS A 81 3.28 6.59 -21.43
CA HIS A 81 3.71 7.90 -20.95
C HIS A 81 5.17 8.16 -21.26
N ARG A 82 5.46 9.39 -21.70
CA ARG A 82 6.83 9.84 -21.97
C ARG A 82 7.42 10.46 -20.71
N SER A 83 8.59 9.99 -20.29
CA SER A 83 9.40 10.63 -19.24
C SER A 83 9.64 12.11 -19.60
N LYS A 84 9.55 12.99 -18.60
CA LYS A 84 9.88 14.42 -18.77
C LYS A 84 11.38 14.67 -18.85
N VAL A 85 12.17 13.81 -18.24
CA VAL A 85 13.60 14.06 -18.00
C VAL A 85 14.45 13.66 -19.21
N GLY A 86 13.86 12.98 -20.22
CA GLY A 86 14.56 12.52 -21.41
C GLY A 86 15.63 11.45 -21.13
N THR A 87 15.75 11.00 -19.88
CA THR A 87 16.62 9.93 -19.42
C THR A 87 15.91 8.57 -19.53
N THR A 88 16.69 7.49 -19.55
CA THR A 88 16.15 6.13 -19.48
C THR A 88 15.41 5.94 -18.16
N CYS A 89 14.14 5.54 -18.23
CA CYS A 89 13.39 5.03 -17.09
C CYS A 89 13.68 3.53 -16.99
N TYR A 90 14.22 3.09 -15.87
CA TYR A 90 14.75 1.73 -15.71
C TYR A 90 13.74 0.79 -15.06
N THR A 91 12.80 1.31 -14.28
CA THR A 91 11.84 0.47 -13.54
C THR A 91 10.41 0.90 -13.82
N PHE A 92 9.66 -0.07 -14.37
CA PHE A 92 8.21 0.00 -14.57
C PHE A 92 7.60 -1.11 -13.73
N PRO A 93 7.08 -0.80 -12.52
CA PRO A 93 6.49 -1.85 -11.73
C PRO A 93 5.36 -2.55 -12.49
N ILE A 94 5.21 -3.86 -12.32
CA ILE A 94 4.06 -4.55 -12.93
C ILE A 94 2.91 -4.53 -11.94
N PHE A 95 1.82 -3.86 -12.31
CA PHE A 95 0.60 -3.81 -11.51
C PHE A 95 -0.32 -4.97 -11.87
N ARG A 96 -0.90 -5.62 -10.84
CA ARG A 96 -1.88 -6.70 -11.01
C ARG A 96 -3.02 -6.52 -10.02
N ILE A 97 -4.26 -6.65 -10.47
CA ILE A 97 -5.44 -6.56 -9.61
C ILE A 97 -6.02 -7.94 -9.34
N PHE A 98 -6.23 -8.27 -8.07
CA PHE A 98 -6.87 -9.52 -7.67
C PHE A 98 -8.39 -9.38 -7.59
N GLY A 99 -8.90 -8.21 -7.18
CA GLY A 99 -10.33 -7.96 -7.15
C GLY A 99 -10.74 -6.87 -6.16
N PHE A 100 -12.03 -6.84 -5.85
CA PHE A 100 -12.67 -5.82 -5.03
C PHE A 100 -13.58 -6.42 -3.97
N SER A 101 -13.80 -5.71 -2.87
CA SER A 101 -14.92 -5.97 -1.97
C SER A 101 -16.12 -5.08 -2.29
N LYS A 102 -17.30 -5.49 -1.79
CA LYS A 102 -18.54 -4.72 -1.91
C LYS A 102 -18.51 -3.38 -1.15
N ASP A 103 -17.65 -3.29 -0.14
CA ASP A 103 -17.49 -2.15 0.75
C ASP A 103 -16.24 -1.31 0.44
N GLY A 104 -15.77 -1.37 -0.81
CA GLY A 104 -14.79 -0.43 -1.35
C GLY A 104 -13.33 -0.72 -1.03
N LYS A 105 -12.95 -1.99 -0.88
CA LYS A 105 -11.54 -2.40 -0.77
C LYS A 105 -11.06 -2.99 -2.09
N MET A 106 -9.76 -2.89 -2.33
CA MET A 106 -9.09 -3.45 -3.49
C MET A 106 -7.91 -4.30 -3.05
N ALA A 107 -7.74 -5.46 -3.69
CA ALA A 107 -6.55 -6.28 -3.56
C ALA A 107 -5.74 -6.23 -4.86
N TYR A 108 -4.43 -5.99 -4.73
CA TYR A 108 -3.51 -5.88 -5.87
C TYR A 108 -2.10 -6.31 -5.49
N SER A 109 -1.24 -6.46 -6.48
CA SER A 109 0.21 -6.59 -6.27
C SER A 109 1.00 -5.65 -7.15
N LEU A 110 2.18 -5.28 -6.65
CA LEU A 110 3.22 -4.54 -7.34
C LEU A 110 4.46 -5.44 -7.43
N GLU A 111 5.03 -5.56 -8.63
CA GLU A 111 6.30 -6.24 -8.87
C GLU A 111 7.34 -5.20 -9.27
N GLU A 112 8.41 -5.09 -8.49
CA GLU A 112 9.46 -4.08 -8.64
C GLU A 112 10.82 -4.76 -8.67
N ASP A 113 11.69 -4.37 -9.61
CA ASP A 113 13.08 -4.80 -9.60
C ASP A 113 13.86 -4.06 -8.51
N VAL A 114 14.86 -4.73 -7.94
CA VAL A 114 15.69 -4.15 -6.88
C VAL A 114 16.99 -3.61 -7.47
N ASP A 115 17.06 -2.28 -7.55
CA ASP A 115 18.19 -1.55 -8.10
C ASP A 115 19.51 -1.88 -7.39
N GLY A 116 20.57 -2.06 -8.20
CA GLY A 116 21.94 -2.29 -7.74
C GLY A 116 22.22 -3.68 -7.13
N ARG A 117 21.22 -4.32 -6.52
CA ARG A 117 21.32 -5.69 -5.98
C ARG A 117 20.97 -6.74 -7.04
N GLY A 118 20.00 -6.43 -7.90
CA GLY A 118 19.32 -7.41 -8.72
C GLY A 118 18.19 -8.12 -7.95
N GLY A 119 17.43 -8.93 -8.70
CA GLY A 119 16.23 -9.59 -8.21
C GLY A 119 14.99 -8.70 -8.25
N THR A 120 13.89 -9.24 -7.74
CA THR A 120 12.55 -8.65 -7.82
C THR A 120 11.84 -8.79 -6.48
N ILE A 121 11.09 -7.77 -6.08
CA ILE A 121 10.18 -7.80 -4.95
C ILE A 121 8.75 -7.77 -5.48
N ILE A 122 7.93 -8.71 -5.02
CA ILE A 122 6.50 -8.72 -5.29
C ILE A 122 5.77 -8.44 -3.99
N GLN A 123 5.12 -7.28 -3.92
CA GLN A 123 4.31 -6.86 -2.79
C GLN A 123 2.83 -7.11 -3.08
N TYR A 124 2.13 -7.77 -2.17
CA TYR A 124 0.68 -7.94 -2.20
C TYR A 124 0.06 -6.98 -1.18
N ILE A 125 -1.03 -6.33 -1.58
CA ILE A 125 -1.62 -5.21 -0.85
C ILE A 125 -3.15 -5.36 -0.86
N ILE A 126 -3.76 -5.12 0.29
CA ILE A 126 -5.21 -4.83 0.40
C ILE A 126 -5.36 -3.42 0.96
N GLN A 127 -6.06 -2.57 0.21
CA GLN A 127 -6.29 -1.17 0.54
C GLN A 127 -7.78 -0.87 0.61
N ASP A 128 -8.18 -0.08 1.58
CA ASP A 128 -9.50 0.54 1.65
C ASP A 128 -9.51 1.79 0.76
N LEU A 129 -10.34 1.82 -0.29
CA LEU A 129 -10.48 2.96 -1.20
C LEU A 129 -11.45 4.02 -0.68
N VAL A 130 -12.09 3.82 0.47
CA VAL A 130 -12.88 4.85 1.14
C VAL A 130 -11.96 5.76 1.95
N THR A 131 -10.98 5.16 2.64
CA THR A 131 -10.08 5.86 3.55
C THR A 131 -8.64 5.99 3.06
N ASP A 132 -8.33 5.36 1.92
CA ASP A 132 -6.98 5.20 1.34
C ASP A 132 -5.96 4.51 2.27
N LYS A 133 -6.44 3.76 3.26
CA LYS A 133 -5.59 3.04 4.21
C LYS A 133 -5.20 1.67 3.67
N ILE A 134 -3.91 1.35 3.76
CA ILE A 134 -3.43 -0.03 3.60
C ILE A 134 -3.89 -0.85 4.80
N LEU A 135 -4.71 -1.88 4.56
CA LEU A 135 -5.28 -2.74 5.59
C LEU A 135 -4.39 -3.96 5.87
N TRP A 136 -3.71 -4.44 4.83
CA TRP A 136 -2.83 -5.60 4.91
C TRP A 136 -1.81 -5.56 3.78
N THR A 137 -0.60 -6.07 4.06
CA THR A 137 0.43 -6.28 3.07
C THR A 137 1.31 -7.47 3.44
N THR A 138 1.81 -8.17 2.42
CA THR A 138 2.93 -9.11 2.51
C THR A 138 3.83 -8.91 1.31
N LYS A 139 5.06 -9.41 1.37
CA LYS A 139 5.99 -9.37 0.25
C LYS A 139 6.74 -10.68 0.09
N ASP A 140 7.16 -10.92 -1.14
CA ASP A 140 8.10 -11.97 -1.51
C ASP A 140 9.28 -11.34 -2.24
N ASP A 141 10.48 -11.70 -1.86
CA ASP A 141 11.73 -11.12 -2.37
C ASP A 141 12.59 -12.26 -2.91
N THR A 142 12.92 -12.20 -4.20
CA THR A 142 13.61 -13.27 -4.91
C THR A 142 14.98 -13.62 -4.31
N GLU A 143 15.63 -12.69 -3.61
CA GLU A 143 16.92 -13.01 -2.95
C GLU A 143 16.77 -14.00 -1.79
N ASN A 144 15.56 -14.15 -1.25
CA ASN A 144 15.29 -15.13 -0.19
C ASN A 144 14.82 -16.47 -0.75
N TRP A 145 14.81 -16.63 -2.08
CA TRP A 145 14.38 -17.86 -2.71
C TRP A 145 15.42 -18.96 -2.57
N THR A 146 14.92 -20.17 -2.49
CA THR A 146 15.75 -21.37 -2.51
C THR A 146 16.26 -21.62 -3.93
N ALA A 147 17.37 -22.35 -4.05
CA ALA A 147 17.88 -22.77 -5.36
C ALA A 147 16.84 -23.57 -6.19
N GLU A 148 15.91 -24.27 -5.53
CA GLU A 148 14.82 -24.96 -6.20
C GLU A 148 13.84 -23.97 -6.85
N GLN A 149 13.44 -22.92 -6.13
CA GLN A 149 12.58 -21.86 -6.64
C GLN A 149 13.24 -21.10 -7.81
N ASP A 150 14.54 -20.78 -7.69
CA ASP A 150 15.29 -20.17 -8.79
C ASP A 150 15.42 -21.08 -10.00
N SER A 151 15.45 -22.40 -9.78
CA SER A 151 15.54 -23.40 -10.85
C SER A 151 14.22 -23.68 -11.56
N MET A 152 13.10 -23.08 -11.13
CA MET A 152 11.78 -23.24 -11.76
C MET A 152 11.67 -22.45 -13.08
N ALA A 153 12.57 -22.73 -14.03
CA ALA A 153 12.75 -22.03 -15.30
C ALA A 153 11.52 -21.97 -16.24
N THR A 154 10.41 -22.63 -15.87
CA THR A 154 9.17 -22.66 -16.66
C THR A 154 8.08 -21.72 -16.11
N LEU A 155 8.22 -21.24 -14.88
CA LEU A 155 7.27 -20.31 -14.27
C LEU A 155 7.84 -18.89 -14.27
N THR A 156 6.96 -17.91 -14.42
CA THR A 156 7.35 -16.50 -14.21
C THR A 156 7.58 -16.24 -12.73
N THR A 157 8.43 -15.25 -12.41
CA THR A 157 8.70 -14.78 -11.04
C THR A 157 7.41 -14.58 -10.24
N PHE A 158 6.41 -13.94 -10.86
CA PHE A 158 5.09 -13.76 -10.29
C PHE A 158 4.39 -15.07 -9.89
N LEU A 159 4.41 -16.09 -10.75
CA LEU A 159 3.71 -17.36 -10.46
C LEU A 159 4.36 -18.13 -9.30
N ILE A 160 5.69 -18.10 -9.21
CA ILE A 160 6.43 -18.69 -8.08
C ILE A 160 6.04 -17.96 -6.79
N SER A 161 6.07 -16.63 -6.81
CA SER A 161 5.69 -15.82 -5.65
C SER A 161 4.23 -16.05 -5.23
N LEU A 162 3.31 -16.07 -6.19
CA LEU A 162 1.90 -16.31 -5.92
C LEU A 162 1.71 -17.69 -5.28
N ASN A 163 2.44 -18.71 -5.73
CA ASN A 163 2.40 -20.03 -5.11
C ASN A 163 2.91 -20.00 -3.66
N ASN A 164 4.02 -19.30 -3.39
CA ASN A 164 4.57 -19.15 -2.04
C ASN A 164 3.60 -18.44 -1.08
N LYS A 165 2.90 -17.40 -1.57
CA LYS A 165 2.04 -16.53 -0.78
C LYS A 165 0.54 -16.87 -0.86
N LYS A 166 0.15 -17.90 -1.63
CA LYS A 166 -1.25 -18.23 -1.95
C LYS A 166 -2.13 -18.35 -0.71
N ALA A 167 -1.66 -19.08 0.31
CA ALA A 167 -2.43 -19.31 1.53
C ALA A 167 -2.62 -18.01 2.33
N GLU A 168 -1.56 -17.21 2.47
CA GLU A 168 -1.60 -15.94 3.19
C GLU A 168 -2.52 -14.94 2.49
N LEU A 169 -2.36 -14.78 1.18
CA LEU A 169 -3.19 -13.91 0.35
C LEU A 169 -4.66 -14.33 0.38
N LYS A 170 -4.96 -15.63 0.29
CA LYS A 170 -6.33 -16.16 0.36
C LYS A 170 -7.01 -15.82 1.67
N ASN A 171 -6.31 -16.03 2.79
CA ASN A 171 -6.84 -15.71 4.11
C ASN A 171 -7.10 -14.20 4.25
N ALA A 172 -6.20 -13.36 3.75
CA ALA A 172 -6.38 -11.91 3.75
C ALA A 172 -7.59 -11.50 2.88
N MET A 173 -7.67 -12.00 1.64
CA MET A 173 -8.80 -11.73 0.75
C MET A 173 -10.14 -12.13 1.37
N GLN A 174 -10.23 -13.31 2.00
CA GLN A 174 -11.43 -13.75 2.70
C GLN A 174 -11.77 -12.83 3.88
N LYS A 175 -10.79 -12.50 4.73
CA LYS A 175 -10.96 -11.61 5.89
C LYS A 175 -11.53 -10.24 5.48
N TYR A 176 -11.08 -9.69 4.36
CA TYR A 176 -11.48 -8.38 3.88
C TYR A 176 -12.61 -8.42 2.83
N GLY A 177 -13.22 -9.59 2.61
CA GLY A 177 -14.35 -9.74 1.68
C GLY A 177 -14.01 -9.44 0.22
N ILE A 178 -12.75 -9.64 -0.18
CA ILE A 178 -12.31 -9.44 -1.56
C ILE A 178 -12.84 -10.58 -2.43
N ILE A 179 -13.59 -10.20 -3.47
CA ILE A 179 -14.08 -11.10 -4.50
C ILE A 179 -13.20 -10.93 -5.72
N GLN A 180 -12.64 -12.03 -6.21
CA GLN A 180 -11.84 -12.00 -7.44
C GLN A 180 -12.71 -11.56 -8.61
N ALA A 181 -12.24 -10.58 -9.36
CA ALA A 181 -12.98 -10.00 -10.48
C ALA A 181 -12.03 -9.64 -11.63
N ASP A 182 -12.41 -10.04 -12.84
CA ASP A 182 -11.76 -9.52 -14.04
C ASP A 182 -12.04 -8.03 -14.13
N SER A 183 -10.98 -7.23 -14.10
CA SER A 183 -11.06 -5.78 -14.11
C SER A 183 -10.17 -5.23 -15.21
N GLU A 184 -10.75 -4.39 -16.05
CA GLU A 184 -10.02 -3.73 -17.13
C GLU A 184 -9.35 -2.45 -16.60
N PHE A 185 -8.08 -2.27 -16.91
CA PHE A 185 -7.40 -1.00 -16.67
C PHE A 185 -7.80 0.01 -17.75
N LEU A 186 -8.34 1.15 -17.32
CA LEU A 186 -8.92 2.15 -18.21
C LEU A 186 -8.18 3.49 -18.10
N GLN A 187 -8.20 4.27 -19.17
CA GLN A 187 -7.63 5.62 -19.20
C GLN A 187 -8.70 6.70 -19.04
N PHE A 188 -8.30 7.86 -18.52
CA PHE A 188 -9.14 9.05 -18.50
C PHE A 188 -9.18 9.74 -19.87
N PRO A 189 -10.26 10.46 -20.23
CA PRO A 189 -11.51 10.59 -19.46
C PRO A 189 -12.32 9.29 -19.44
N THR A 190 -13.11 9.10 -18.40
CA THR A 190 -14.06 7.98 -18.31
C THR A 190 -15.15 8.10 -19.39
N LYS A 191 -15.83 6.99 -19.71
CA LYS A 191 -16.98 6.98 -20.63
C LYS A 191 -18.11 7.92 -20.16
N ASP A 192 -18.23 8.08 -18.85
CA ASP A 192 -19.24 8.94 -18.21
C ASP A 192 -18.79 10.42 -18.13
N GLY A 193 -17.61 10.77 -18.66
CA GLY A 193 -17.14 12.16 -18.79
C GLY A 193 -16.29 12.68 -17.62
N TYR A 194 -16.04 11.87 -16.58
CA TYR A 194 -15.10 12.25 -15.53
C TYR A 194 -13.67 12.32 -16.07
N SER A 195 -12.89 13.30 -15.62
CA SER A 195 -11.47 13.45 -15.95
C SER A 195 -10.63 13.51 -14.69
N CYS A 196 -9.36 13.10 -14.77
CA CYS A 196 -8.44 13.16 -13.65
C CYS A 196 -7.09 13.73 -14.09
N THR A 197 -6.52 14.61 -13.27
CA THR A 197 -5.28 15.32 -13.57
C THR A 197 -4.42 15.44 -12.32
N ALA A 198 -3.09 15.42 -12.50
CA ALA A 198 -2.15 15.83 -11.47
C ALA A 198 -1.87 17.33 -11.59
N ASN A 199 -2.14 18.09 -10.52
CA ASN A 199 -1.71 19.47 -10.38
C ASN A 199 -0.40 19.48 -9.58
N VAL A 200 0.70 19.83 -10.23
CA VAL A 200 2.06 19.75 -9.67
C VAL A 200 2.61 21.17 -9.51
N GLN A 201 3.13 21.48 -8.33
CA GLN A 201 3.86 22.70 -8.04
C GLN A 201 5.32 22.36 -7.77
N ASP A 202 6.20 22.87 -8.62
CA ASP A 202 7.65 22.79 -8.41
C ASP A 202 8.07 23.70 -7.25
N LYS A 203 8.83 23.15 -6.30
CA LYS A 203 9.39 23.81 -5.12
C LYS A 203 10.90 23.98 -5.21
N THR A 204 11.52 23.51 -6.28
CA THR A 204 12.96 23.69 -6.51
C THR A 204 13.23 25.19 -6.54
N LYS A 205 13.91 25.70 -5.51
CA LYS A 205 14.27 27.12 -5.44
C LYS A 205 15.48 27.37 -6.31
N ASP A 206 15.45 28.48 -7.04
CA ASP A 206 16.61 28.99 -7.74
C ASP A 206 17.81 29.12 -6.78
N GLY A 207 18.84 28.30 -6.96
CA GLY A 207 20.11 28.36 -6.21
C GLY A 207 20.26 27.43 -5.00
N GLU A 208 19.28 26.59 -4.67
CA GLU A 208 19.50 25.44 -3.77
C GLU A 208 19.94 24.24 -4.62
N ASP A 209 21.06 23.58 -4.26
CA ASP A 209 21.61 22.36 -4.89
C ASP A 209 20.73 21.11 -4.61
N ASP A 210 19.40 21.26 -4.64
CA ASP A 210 18.48 20.12 -4.58
C ASP A 210 18.30 19.57 -5.99
N TRP A 211 19.37 18.96 -6.52
CA TRP A 211 19.47 18.40 -7.88
C TRP A 211 18.38 17.36 -8.20
N LEU A 212 17.68 16.85 -7.19
CA LEU A 212 16.58 15.90 -7.31
C LEU A 212 15.21 16.56 -7.55
N GLY A 213 15.10 17.87 -7.34
CA GLY A 213 13.84 18.60 -7.38
C GLY A 213 12.90 18.21 -6.24
N LYS A 214 12.07 19.16 -5.80
CA LYS A 214 10.98 18.90 -4.86
C LYS A 214 9.68 19.38 -5.45
N ILE A 215 8.63 18.57 -5.33
CA ILE A 215 7.31 18.92 -5.82
C ILE A 215 6.25 18.73 -4.74
N ASP A 216 5.28 19.64 -4.73
CA ASP A 216 3.97 19.41 -4.13
C ASP A 216 3.02 18.97 -5.24
N TYR A 217 2.08 18.07 -4.95
CA TYR A 217 1.05 17.74 -5.91
C TYR A 217 -0.33 17.45 -5.31
N GLN A 218 -1.33 17.54 -6.17
CA GLN A 218 -2.70 17.12 -5.92
C GLN A 218 -3.20 16.30 -7.11
N ILE A 219 -3.77 15.14 -6.84
CA ILE A 219 -4.55 14.39 -7.83
C ILE A 219 -6.00 14.86 -7.71
N ARG A 220 -6.53 15.39 -8.82
CA ARG A 220 -7.86 15.98 -8.87
C ARG A 220 -8.74 15.27 -9.89
N VAL A 221 -9.95 14.95 -9.48
CA VAL A 221 -10.99 14.41 -10.34
C VAL A 221 -12.03 15.49 -10.59
N LYS A 222 -12.43 15.66 -11.84
CA LYS A 222 -13.47 16.58 -12.28
C LYS A 222 -14.65 15.80 -12.85
N ASN A 223 -15.86 16.09 -12.36
CA ASN A 223 -17.09 15.48 -12.86
C ASN A 223 -17.56 16.15 -14.17
N PRO A 224 -18.54 15.56 -14.89
CA PRO A 224 -19.05 16.10 -16.15
C PRO A 224 -19.66 17.50 -16.03
N ALA A 225 -20.22 17.83 -14.85
CA ALA A 225 -20.76 19.15 -14.53
C ALA A 225 -19.68 20.21 -14.27
N GLY A 226 -18.41 19.80 -14.21
CA GLY A 226 -17.26 20.68 -14.06
C GLY A 226 -16.80 20.91 -12.61
N LYS A 227 -17.48 20.34 -11.62
CA LYS A 227 -17.04 20.33 -10.22
C LYS A 227 -15.81 19.43 -10.06
N SER A 228 -14.92 19.77 -9.14
CA SER A 228 -13.66 19.04 -8.95
C SER A 228 -13.41 18.76 -7.47
N LYS A 229 -12.81 17.60 -7.18
CA LYS A 229 -12.34 17.25 -5.83
C LYS A 229 -10.92 16.71 -5.87
N THR A 230 -10.20 16.89 -4.76
CA THR A 230 -8.86 16.32 -4.57
C THR A 230 -9.01 14.94 -3.95
N VAL A 231 -8.41 13.92 -4.56
CA VAL A 231 -8.42 12.52 -4.09
C VAL A 231 -7.10 12.11 -3.45
N ALA A 232 -6.00 12.78 -3.78
CA ALA A 232 -4.72 12.61 -3.11
C ALA A 232 -3.94 13.92 -3.11
N SER A 233 -3.13 14.14 -2.09
CA SER A 233 -2.21 15.27 -2.03
C SER A 233 -0.99 14.93 -1.21
N THR A 234 0.18 15.29 -1.73
CA THR A 234 1.46 15.08 -1.06
C THR A 234 2.29 16.35 -1.21
N LYS A 235 3.11 16.63 -0.21
CA LYS A 235 4.02 17.79 -0.18
C LYS A 235 5.46 17.34 -0.06
N ASP A 236 6.36 18.18 -0.54
CA ASP A 236 7.81 18.02 -0.40
C ASP A 236 8.33 16.66 -0.91
N VAL A 237 7.75 16.14 -1.99
CA VAL A 237 8.15 14.86 -2.59
C VAL A 237 9.35 15.06 -3.50
N GLN A 238 10.37 14.22 -3.33
CA GLN A 238 11.48 14.10 -4.27
C GLN A 238 11.03 13.29 -5.48
N ALA A 239 10.54 13.98 -6.51
CA ALA A 239 10.11 13.40 -7.78
C ALA A 239 10.20 14.46 -8.88
N TYR A 240 10.51 14.02 -10.11
CA TYR A 240 10.56 14.87 -11.29
C TYR A 240 9.16 15.22 -11.80
N GLN A 241 8.22 14.28 -11.69
CA GLN A 241 6.83 14.50 -12.07
C GLN A 241 5.90 13.49 -11.41
N VAL A 242 4.61 13.85 -11.40
CA VAL A 242 3.51 12.95 -11.06
C VAL A 242 2.58 12.82 -12.25
N VAL A 243 2.16 11.59 -12.50
CA VAL A 243 1.38 11.21 -13.67
C VAL A 243 0.16 10.40 -13.24
N VAL A 244 -1.01 10.84 -13.68
CA VAL A 244 -2.21 10.00 -13.61
C VAL A 244 -2.12 8.96 -14.73
N CYS A 245 -2.04 7.69 -14.36
CA CYS A 245 -1.83 6.59 -15.29
C CYS A 245 -3.17 6.09 -15.85
N GLY A 246 -4.18 5.96 -14.98
CA GLY A 246 -5.49 5.43 -15.34
C GLY A 246 -6.31 5.06 -14.11
N TYR A 247 -7.25 4.15 -14.27
CA TYR A 247 -8.11 3.70 -13.18
C TYR A 247 -8.67 2.30 -13.41
N PHE A 248 -9.18 1.72 -12.31
CA PHE A 248 -10.13 0.62 -12.32
C PHE A 248 -11.48 1.08 -11.77
N LYS A 249 -12.55 0.48 -12.26
CA LYS A 249 -13.90 0.69 -11.71
C LYS A 249 -14.21 -0.44 -10.74
N ASN A 250 -14.61 -0.09 -9.50
CA ASN A 250 -15.17 -1.08 -8.58
C ASN A 250 -16.49 -1.59 -9.17
N PRO A 251 -16.69 -2.91 -9.36
CA PRO A 251 -17.94 -3.44 -9.93
C PRO A 251 -19.14 -3.37 -8.96
N TYR A 252 -18.92 -3.09 -7.67
CA TYR A 252 -19.97 -3.15 -6.64
C TYR A 252 -20.48 -1.78 -6.17
N GLU A 253 -19.77 -0.70 -6.48
CA GLU A 253 -20.13 0.67 -6.09
C GLU A 253 -19.63 1.66 -7.14
N ASN A 254 -20.17 2.89 -7.11
CA ASN A 254 -19.76 3.94 -8.02
C ASN A 254 -18.44 4.57 -7.57
N ARG A 255 -17.35 3.79 -7.56
CA ARG A 255 -16.02 4.20 -7.09
C ARG A 255 -14.95 3.81 -8.11
N LEU A 256 -13.96 4.70 -8.27
CA LEU A 256 -12.74 4.42 -9.01
C LEU A 256 -11.57 4.15 -8.07
N ALA A 257 -10.71 3.20 -8.44
CA ALA A 257 -9.34 3.10 -7.93
C ALA A 257 -8.43 3.79 -8.95
N ILE A 258 -7.95 4.98 -8.63
CA ILE A 258 -7.13 5.82 -9.52
C ILE A 258 -5.67 5.45 -9.31
N ILE A 259 -5.01 5.07 -10.40
CA ILE A 259 -3.59 4.72 -10.40
C ILE A 259 -2.81 5.94 -10.87
N TYR A 260 -1.84 6.37 -10.06
CA TYR A 260 -0.92 7.44 -10.41
C TYR A 260 0.51 7.05 -10.03
N GLY A 261 1.48 7.58 -10.76
CA GLY A 261 2.89 7.27 -10.60
C GLY A 261 3.70 8.53 -10.31
N GLU A 262 4.68 8.40 -9.43
CA GLU A 262 5.74 9.38 -9.20
C GLU A 262 6.99 8.93 -9.95
N GLU A 263 7.49 9.75 -10.88
CA GLU A 263 8.80 9.51 -11.50
C GLU A 263 9.89 10.08 -10.60
N LYS A 264 10.72 9.21 -10.05
CA LYS A 264 11.75 9.54 -9.07
C LYS A 264 13.13 9.21 -9.61
N TYR A 265 14.15 9.86 -9.06
CA TYR A 265 15.52 9.40 -9.26
C TYR A 265 15.76 8.11 -8.47
N VAL A 266 16.43 7.16 -9.09
CA VAL A 266 16.86 5.88 -8.49
C VAL A 266 18.35 5.65 -8.79
N PHE A 267 18.90 4.49 -8.43
CA PHE A 267 20.35 4.23 -8.44
C PHE A 267 21.08 4.70 -9.73
N GLU A 268 20.56 4.34 -10.92
CA GLU A 268 21.18 4.66 -12.21
C GLU A 268 20.24 5.40 -13.20
N GLY A 269 19.25 6.15 -12.71
CA GLY A 269 18.36 6.92 -13.59
C GLY A 269 17.04 7.27 -12.95
N THR A 270 15.93 7.02 -13.64
CA THR A 270 14.59 7.23 -13.09
C THR A 270 13.81 5.93 -12.95
N GLY A 271 12.94 5.89 -11.94
CA GLY A 271 11.99 4.81 -11.69
C GLY A 271 10.60 5.36 -11.37
N ILE A 272 9.57 4.54 -11.59
CA ILE A 272 8.19 4.89 -11.27
C ILE A 272 7.76 4.22 -9.96
N SER A 273 7.20 5.00 -9.05
CA SER A 273 6.53 4.50 -7.83
C SER A 273 5.03 4.69 -7.99
N TYR A 274 4.27 3.59 -8.04
CA TYR A 274 2.82 3.65 -8.18
C TYR A 274 2.10 3.81 -6.85
N HIS A 275 0.97 4.51 -6.94
CA HIS A 275 0.06 4.78 -5.85
C HIS A 275 -1.38 4.57 -6.31
N VAL A 276 -2.25 4.28 -5.34
CA VAL A 276 -3.69 4.09 -5.57
C VAL A 276 -4.44 5.07 -4.68
N ALA A 277 -5.38 5.82 -5.27
CA ALA A 277 -6.34 6.65 -4.53
C ALA A 277 -7.77 6.28 -4.90
N GLY A 278 -8.63 6.15 -3.91
CA GLY A 278 -10.06 5.92 -4.11
C GLY A 278 -10.81 7.19 -4.45
N CYS A 279 -11.81 7.07 -5.33
CA CYS A 279 -12.66 8.20 -5.71
C CYS A 279 -14.12 7.77 -5.82
N ASP A 280 -14.94 8.15 -4.83
CA ASP A 280 -16.40 8.06 -4.93
C ASP A 280 -16.91 8.95 -6.08
N LEU A 281 -17.79 8.45 -6.93
CA LEU A 281 -18.35 9.22 -8.05
C LEU A 281 -19.74 9.79 -7.74
N SER A 282 -20.26 9.62 -6.52
CA SER A 282 -21.51 10.25 -6.06
C SER A 282 -21.44 11.78 -6.18
N GLU A 283 -22.52 12.42 -6.64
CA GLU A 283 -22.58 13.88 -6.81
C GLU A 283 -22.30 14.64 -5.51
N GLU A 284 -22.72 14.09 -4.37
CA GLU A 284 -22.52 14.64 -3.03
C GLU A 284 -21.04 14.70 -2.63
N SER A 285 -20.20 13.85 -3.21
CA SER A 285 -18.76 13.86 -2.96
C SER A 285 -18.01 14.97 -3.71
N PHE A 286 -18.66 15.64 -4.67
CA PHE A 286 -18.11 16.77 -5.42
C PHE A 286 -18.71 18.08 -4.89
N ASN A 287 -18.04 18.64 -3.89
CA ASN A 287 -18.36 19.96 -3.31
C ASN A 287 -17.79 21.10 -4.17
#